data_AF-R6EXK1-F1
#
_entry.id   AF-R6EXK1-F1
#
_cell.length_a   1.000
_cell.length_b   1.000
_cell.length_c   1.000
_cell.angle_alpha   90.00
_cell.angle_beta   90.00
_cell.angle_gamma   90.00
#
_symmetry.space_group_name_H-M   'P 1'
#
loop_
_entity.id
_entity.type
_entity.pdbx_description
1 polymer ?
#
loop_
_entity_poly.entity_id
_entity_poly.type
_entity_poly.pdbx_seq_one_letter_code
_entity_poly.pdbx_strand_id
1 'polypeptide(L)'
;MNGEILLANGKPVTGQTTPFGQAFKIKAQPAEGFLLDYVKIRHGYNLEGASTKNENPQWKEYTVQASQFVNGEYTIPADCVDGNIRLVPYFKSDPTSVNDATVKAFTVKAGKGEITLNAAVATHVEIANVQGSTLFNGTVEGARTICAHKGVYVVNGEKVLVK
;
A
#
# COMPACT_ATOMS: atom_id res chain seq x y z
N MET A 1 -0.97 12.45 1.30
CA MET A 1 0.33 11.92 0.84
C MET A 1 0.44 10.49 1.35
N ASN A 2 1.00 9.58 0.56
CA ASN A 2 1.03 8.14 0.89
C ASN A 2 2.29 7.73 1.68
N GLY A 3 3.14 8.72 2.00
CA GLY A 3 4.41 8.56 2.71
C GLY A 3 5.44 9.58 2.22
N GLU A 4 6.63 9.53 2.81
CA GLU A 4 7.76 10.39 2.47
C GLU A 4 9.11 9.66 2.55
N ILE A 5 10.15 10.29 1.98
CA ILE A 5 11.54 9.88 2.14
C ILE A 5 12.28 10.96 2.92
N LEU A 6 13.00 10.53 3.95
CA LEU A 6 13.82 11.36 4.81
C LEU A 6 15.29 10.99 4.65
N LEU A 7 16.18 11.88 5.09
CA LEU A 7 17.55 11.53 5.43
C LEU A 7 17.56 10.70 6.73
N ALA A 8 18.63 9.95 6.98
CA ALA A 8 18.75 9.16 8.22
C ALA A 8 18.67 10.00 9.51
N ASN A 9 18.92 11.32 9.44
CA ASN A 9 18.74 12.25 10.55
C ASN A 9 17.27 12.72 10.74
N GLY A 10 16.32 12.18 9.97
CA GLY A 10 14.90 12.52 10.03
C GLY A 10 14.51 13.81 9.29
N LYS A 11 15.43 14.48 8.60
CA LYS A 11 15.10 15.69 7.81
C LYS A 11 14.54 15.33 6.43
N PRO A 12 13.68 16.17 5.84
CA PRO A 12 13.27 16.03 4.45
C PRO A 12 14.49 16.03 3.51
N VAL A 13 14.43 15.23 2.46
CA VAL A 13 15.49 15.19 1.43
C VAL A 13 15.51 16.44 0.54
N THR A 14 14.37 17.11 0.40
CA THR A 14 14.22 18.28 -0.47
C THR A 14 15.03 19.46 0.05
N GLY A 15 15.82 20.09 -0.83
CA GLY A 15 16.62 21.26 -0.51
C GLY A 15 17.87 20.97 0.33
N GLN A 16 18.25 19.69 0.47
CA GLN A 16 19.48 19.29 1.14
C GLN A 16 20.62 19.08 0.13
N THR A 17 21.85 19.40 0.54
CA THR A 17 23.06 19.11 -0.23
C THR A 17 23.59 17.74 0.16
N THR A 18 23.85 16.89 -0.83
CA THR A 18 24.48 15.58 -0.62
C THR A 18 26.01 15.71 -0.61
N PRO A 19 26.73 14.86 0.14
CA PRO A 19 28.18 14.85 0.12
C PRO A 19 28.67 14.14 -1.16
N PHE A 20 29.11 14.91 -2.16
CA PHE A 20 29.59 14.37 -3.44
C PHE A 20 30.62 13.25 -3.24
N GLY A 21 30.43 12.13 -3.93
CA GLY A 21 31.32 10.96 -3.85
C GLY A 21 31.31 10.25 -2.49
N GLN A 22 30.33 10.51 -1.62
CA GLN A 22 30.18 9.80 -0.35
C GLN A 22 28.82 9.14 -0.25
N ALA A 23 28.80 7.89 0.20
CA ALA A 23 27.58 7.17 0.44
C ALA A 23 26.78 7.84 1.57
N PHE A 24 25.46 7.89 1.43
CA PHE A 24 24.59 8.38 2.49
C PHE A 24 23.32 7.58 2.59
N LYS A 25 22.67 7.67 3.75
CA LYS A 25 21.46 6.91 4.06
C LYS A 25 20.21 7.74 3.86
N ILE A 26 19.20 7.11 3.27
CA ILE A 26 17.82 7.57 3.23
C ILE A 26 16.96 6.63 4.06
N LYS A 27 15.85 7.15 4.58
CA LYS A 27 14.85 6.41 5.33
C LYS A 27 13.49 6.61 4.69
N ALA A 28 12.78 5.51 4.47
CA ALA A 28 11.39 5.56 4.02
C ALA A 28 10.45 5.66 5.23
N GLN A 29 9.48 6.56 5.15
CA GLN A 29 8.43 6.72 6.14
C GLN A 29 7.07 6.66 5.42
N PRO A 30 6.53 5.45 5.20
CA PRO A 30 5.17 5.28 4.69
C PRO A 30 4.14 5.95 5.61
N ALA A 31 3.05 6.46 5.04
CA ALA A 31 1.90 6.87 5.83
C ALA A 31 1.15 5.65 6.39
N GLU A 32 0.31 5.86 7.40
CA GLU A 32 -0.56 4.82 7.94
C GLU A 32 -1.41 4.18 6.83
N GLY A 33 -1.48 2.84 6.81
CA GLY A 33 -2.18 2.09 5.76
C GLY A 33 -1.40 1.88 4.46
N PHE A 34 -0.13 2.30 4.39
CA PHE A 34 0.73 2.13 3.21
C PHE A 34 2.04 1.42 3.53
N LEU A 35 2.55 0.67 2.56
CA LEU A 35 3.91 0.12 2.53
C LEU A 35 4.70 0.79 1.41
N LEU A 36 6.02 0.91 1.61
CA LEU A 36 6.91 1.21 0.51
C LEU A 36 6.87 0.05 -0.49
N ASP A 37 6.76 0.37 -1.79
CA ASP A 37 6.92 -0.60 -2.86
C ASP A 37 8.33 -0.53 -3.44
N TYR A 38 8.72 0.65 -3.94
CA TYR A 38 10.08 0.92 -4.41
C TYR A 38 10.37 2.43 -4.44
N VAL A 39 11.64 2.79 -4.63
CA VAL A 39 12.09 4.16 -4.88
C VAL A 39 12.83 4.21 -6.20
N LYS A 40 12.46 5.15 -7.08
CA LYS A 40 13.29 5.52 -8.23
C LYS A 40 14.30 6.57 -7.81
N ILE A 41 15.57 6.27 -8.06
CA ILE A 41 16.68 7.16 -7.76
C ILE A 41 17.30 7.59 -9.08
N ARG A 42 17.18 8.88 -9.38
CA ARG A 42 17.84 9.51 -10.53
C ARG A 42 18.96 10.40 -10.04
N HIS A 43 20.15 10.24 -10.60
CA HIS A 43 21.33 11.01 -10.21
C HIS A 43 22.12 11.51 -11.43
N GLY A 44 22.77 12.67 -11.30
CA GLY A 44 23.56 13.32 -12.35
C GLY A 44 23.33 14.83 -12.42
N TYR A 45 23.65 15.47 -13.55
CA TYR A 45 23.76 16.94 -13.63
C TYR A 45 22.54 17.63 -14.26
N ASN A 46 21.86 16.97 -15.20
CA ASN A 46 20.75 17.56 -15.98
C ASN A 46 19.47 16.71 -15.87
N LEU A 47 18.93 16.57 -14.66
CA LEU A 47 17.88 15.58 -14.36
C LEU A 47 16.56 15.78 -15.12
N GLU A 48 16.28 16.99 -15.61
CA GLU A 48 15.09 17.31 -16.42
C GLU A 48 15.29 17.08 -17.92
N GLY A 49 16.55 16.97 -18.37
CA GLY A 49 16.87 16.83 -19.79
C GLY A 49 16.95 15.38 -20.25
N ALA A 50 17.40 15.18 -21.49
CA ALA A 50 17.72 13.86 -22.02
C ALA A 50 18.83 13.17 -21.19
N SER A 51 18.77 11.84 -21.08
CA SER A 51 19.75 11.04 -20.33
C SER A 51 21.15 11.09 -20.92
N THR A 52 21.28 11.48 -22.18
CA THR A 52 22.55 11.71 -22.86
C THR A 52 22.53 13.05 -23.59
N LYS A 53 23.69 13.70 -23.66
CA LYS A 53 23.91 14.91 -24.47
C LYS A 53 25.27 14.79 -25.13
N ASN A 54 25.29 14.75 -26.47
CA ASN A 54 26.50 14.50 -27.27
C ASN A 54 27.23 13.23 -26.80
N GLU A 55 26.50 12.11 -26.69
CA GLU A 55 27.00 10.80 -26.22
C GLU A 55 27.46 10.75 -24.76
N ASN A 56 27.57 11.89 -24.07
CA ASN A 56 27.91 11.94 -22.65
C ASN A 56 26.67 11.68 -21.77
N PRO A 57 26.70 10.65 -20.89
CA PRO A 57 25.64 10.41 -19.91
C PRO A 57 25.44 11.65 -19.02
N GLN A 58 24.19 12.11 -18.93
CA GLN A 58 23.79 13.27 -18.14
C GLN A 58 23.19 12.85 -16.79
N TRP A 59 22.42 11.77 -16.81
CA TRP A 59 21.85 11.17 -15.62
C TRP A 59 21.64 9.67 -15.82
N LYS A 60 21.65 8.95 -14.70
CA LYS A 60 21.27 7.53 -14.61
C LYS A 60 20.08 7.41 -13.66
N GLU A 61 19.27 6.39 -13.89
CA GLU A 61 18.14 6.05 -13.04
C GLU A 61 18.20 4.56 -12.70
N TYR A 62 17.99 4.26 -11.43
CA TYR A 62 17.83 2.89 -10.97
C TYR A 62 16.68 2.79 -9.97
N THR A 63 16.18 1.58 -9.81
CA THR A 63 15.06 1.28 -8.90
C THR A 63 15.59 0.50 -7.71
N VAL A 64 15.23 0.95 -6.51
CA VAL A 64 15.49 0.25 -5.25
C VAL A 64 14.18 -0.32 -4.74
N GLN A 65 14.09 -1.64 -4.71
CA GLN A 65 12.92 -2.34 -4.19
C GLN A 65 12.84 -2.20 -2.67
N ALA A 66 11.62 -2.21 -2.10
CA ALA A 66 11.44 -2.15 -0.65
C ALA A 66 12.20 -3.26 0.11
N SER A 67 12.39 -4.43 -0.51
CA SER A 67 13.20 -5.53 0.05
C SER A 67 14.68 -5.21 0.24
N GLN A 68 15.20 -4.18 -0.44
CA GLN A 68 16.58 -3.71 -0.28
C GLN A 68 16.73 -2.71 0.87
N PHE A 69 15.62 -2.25 1.46
CA PHE A 69 15.64 -1.43 2.66
C PHE A 69 15.76 -2.33 3.89
N VAL A 70 16.75 -2.06 4.74
CA VAL A 70 16.95 -2.76 6.01
C VAL A 70 16.52 -1.82 7.12
N ASN A 71 15.55 -2.23 7.94
CA ASN A 71 14.93 -1.38 8.97
C ASN A 71 14.37 -0.05 8.43
N GLY A 72 13.85 -0.08 7.20
CA GLY A 72 13.32 1.12 6.52
C GLY A 72 14.40 2.07 6.00
N GLU A 73 15.68 1.70 6.04
CA GLU A 73 16.80 2.49 5.53
C GLU A 73 17.44 1.87 4.29
N TYR A 74 17.94 2.73 3.40
CA TYR A 74 18.76 2.34 2.26
C TYR A 74 19.98 3.26 2.14
N THR A 75 21.14 2.69 1.84
CA THR A 75 22.37 3.44 1.59
C THR A 75 22.53 3.66 0.09
N ILE A 76 22.45 4.91 -0.35
CA ILE A 76 22.83 5.29 -1.71
C ILE A 76 24.35 5.19 -1.81
N PRO A 77 24.90 4.35 -2.70
CA PRO A 77 26.34 4.17 -2.82
C PRO A 77 27.05 5.44 -3.33
N ALA A 78 28.32 5.60 -2.97
CA ALA A 78 29.11 6.80 -3.27
C ALA A 78 29.21 7.14 -4.76
N ASP A 79 29.26 6.13 -5.63
CA ASP A 79 29.33 6.27 -7.09
C ASP A 79 28.01 6.78 -7.70
N CYS A 80 26.90 6.69 -6.97
CA CYS A 80 25.60 7.25 -7.33
C CYS A 80 25.39 8.67 -6.78
N VAL A 81 26.37 9.21 -6.04
CA VAL A 81 26.36 10.58 -5.50
C VAL A 81 27.29 11.46 -6.34
N ASP A 82 26.98 11.54 -7.63
CA ASP A 82 27.79 12.14 -8.67
C ASP A 82 27.20 13.45 -9.23
N GLY A 83 26.23 14.06 -8.55
CA GLY A 83 25.54 15.27 -8.99
C GLY A 83 24.28 15.53 -8.18
N ASN A 84 23.29 16.14 -8.82
CA ASN A 84 21.94 16.26 -8.26
C ASN A 84 21.30 14.89 -8.12
N ILE A 85 20.49 14.70 -7.07
CA ILE A 85 19.73 13.46 -6.85
C ILE A 85 18.25 13.80 -6.74
N ARG A 86 17.42 13.01 -7.42
CA ARG A 86 15.96 13.01 -7.29
C ARG A 86 15.52 11.64 -6.81
N LEU A 87 14.72 11.64 -5.74
CA LEU A 87 14.11 10.46 -5.15
C LEU A 87 12.60 10.53 -5.38
N VAL A 88 12.05 9.51 -6.04
CA VAL A 88 10.60 9.38 -6.25
C VAL A 88 10.13 8.08 -5.60
N PRO A 89 9.52 8.14 -4.41
CA PRO A 89 8.99 6.95 -3.76
C PRO A 89 7.64 6.54 -4.34
N TYR A 90 7.41 5.22 -4.40
CA TYR A 90 6.15 4.61 -4.77
C TYR A 90 5.66 3.77 -3.59
N PHE A 91 4.43 4.01 -3.16
CA PHE A 91 3.80 3.32 -2.05
C PHE A 91 2.61 2.51 -2.57
N LYS A 92 2.38 1.35 -1.93
CA LYS A 92 1.19 0.52 -2.13
C LYS A 92 0.39 0.44 -0.85
N SER A 93 -0.91 0.22 -0.97
CA SER A 93 -1.75 -0.02 0.21
C SER A 93 -1.25 -1.25 0.96
N ASP A 94 -1.21 -1.16 2.29
CA ASP A 94 -0.93 -2.29 3.15
C ASP A 94 -2.24 -3.06 3.40
N PRO A 95 -2.42 -4.28 2.88
CA PRO A 95 -3.61 -5.08 3.16
C PRO A 95 -3.67 -5.55 4.62
N THR A 96 -2.57 -5.41 5.38
CA THR A 96 -2.44 -5.87 6.78
C THR A 96 -2.52 -4.75 7.81
N SER A 97 -2.37 -3.48 7.42
CA SER A 97 -2.55 -2.32 8.33
C SER A 97 -4.02 -1.94 8.57
N VAL A 98 -4.93 -2.91 8.57
CA VAL A 98 -6.22 -2.78 9.26
C VAL A 98 -6.01 -3.03 10.76
N ASN A 99 -5.23 -2.15 11.40
CA ASN A 99 -5.32 -1.90 12.84
C ASN A 99 -6.11 -0.63 13.13
N ASP A 100 -6.98 -0.23 12.21
CA ASP A 100 -8.05 0.70 12.49
C ASP A 100 -9.25 -0.12 13.01
N ALA A 101 -9.61 0.11 14.27
CA ALA A 101 -10.88 -0.34 14.83
C ALA A 101 -12.11 0.27 14.10
N THR A 102 -11.93 0.90 12.94
CA THR A 102 -12.96 1.65 12.24
C THR A 102 -12.88 1.64 10.70
N VAL A 103 -12.34 0.58 10.08
CA VAL A 103 -12.72 0.26 8.68
C VAL A 103 -13.45 -1.08 8.66
N LYS A 104 -14.76 -1.05 8.90
CA LYS A 104 -15.64 -2.15 8.45
C LYS A 104 -15.74 -2.10 6.93
N ALA A 105 -14.67 -2.50 6.25
CA ALA A 105 -14.63 -2.68 4.79
C ALA A 105 -15.71 -3.67 4.32
N PHE A 106 -16.24 -4.46 5.25
CA PHE A 106 -17.39 -5.32 5.09
C PHE A 106 -18.33 -5.17 6.30
N THR A 107 -19.62 -4.96 6.06
CA THR A 107 -20.65 -4.99 7.11
C THR A 107 -21.73 -6.00 6.75
N VAL A 108 -22.23 -6.69 7.78
CA VAL A 108 -23.37 -7.61 7.68
C VAL A 108 -24.48 -7.10 8.58
N LYS A 109 -25.69 -6.98 8.05
CA LYS A 109 -26.90 -6.67 8.81
C LYS A 109 -27.94 -7.74 8.53
N ALA A 110 -28.43 -8.40 9.58
CA ALA A 110 -29.56 -9.31 9.46
C ALA A 110 -30.86 -8.57 9.78
N GLY A 111 -31.80 -8.61 8.84
CA GLY A 111 -33.12 -8.02 8.93
C GLY A 111 -34.21 -9.07 9.08
N LYS A 112 -35.45 -8.65 8.81
CA LYS A 112 -36.60 -9.55 8.80
C LYS A 112 -36.63 -10.34 7.48
N GLY A 113 -36.13 -11.57 7.51
CA GLY A 113 -36.08 -12.43 6.33
C GLY A 113 -34.95 -12.11 5.33
N GLU A 114 -33.93 -11.35 5.74
CA GLU A 114 -32.85 -10.92 4.83
C GLU A 114 -31.51 -10.73 5.53
N ILE A 115 -30.43 -10.80 4.74
CA ILE A 115 -29.07 -10.44 5.11
C ILE A 115 -28.60 -9.38 4.12
N THR A 116 -28.27 -8.19 4.62
CA THR A 116 -27.65 -7.11 3.84
C THR A 116 -26.15 -7.13 4.06
N LEU A 117 -25.41 -7.20 2.95
CA LEU A 117 -23.96 -7.13 2.86
C LEU A 117 -23.59 -5.76 2.29
N ASN A 118 -22.57 -5.12 2.83
CA ASN A 118 -21.96 -3.95 2.19
C ASN A 118 -20.45 -4.09 2.22
N ALA A 119 -19.83 -4.16 1.03
CA ALA A 119 -18.40 -4.32 0.84
C ALA A 119 -17.82 -3.11 0.09
N ALA A 120 -16.80 -2.47 0.65
CA ALA A 120 -16.15 -1.31 0.01
C ALA A 120 -15.22 -1.71 -1.16
N VAL A 121 -14.80 -2.98 -1.21
CA VAL A 121 -13.99 -3.60 -2.27
C VAL A 121 -14.53 -4.99 -2.58
N ALA A 122 -14.21 -5.53 -3.76
CA ALA A 122 -14.58 -6.89 -4.14
C ALA A 122 -14.15 -7.93 -3.08
N THR A 123 -15.13 -8.49 -2.38
CA THR A 123 -14.95 -9.38 -1.24
C THR A 123 -15.65 -10.71 -1.49
N HIS A 124 -14.96 -11.83 -1.33
CA HIS A 124 -15.59 -13.15 -1.37
C HIS A 124 -16.43 -13.36 -0.11
N VAL A 125 -17.69 -13.77 -0.29
CA VAL A 125 -18.65 -13.98 0.80
C VAL A 125 -19.26 -15.36 0.67
N GLU A 126 -19.20 -16.12 1.76
CA GLU A 126 -19.97 -17.34 1.96
C GLU A 126 -21.00 -17.11 3.08
N ILE A 127 -22.25 -17.48 2.80
CA ILE A 127 -23.34 -17.53 3.75
C ILE A 127 -23.83 -18.96 3.82
N ALA A 128 -23.76 -19.58 4.99
CA ALA A 128 -24.31 -20.91 5.25
C ALA A 128 -25.23 -20.88 6.48
N ASN A 129 -26.25 -21.73 6.49
CA ASN A 129 -27.01 -21.99 7.72
C ASN A 129 -26.20 -22.90 8.65
N VAL A 130 -26.63 -23.02 9.92
CA VAL A 130 -25.97 -23.92 10.90
C VAL A 130 -26.06 -25.41 10.56
N GLN A 131 -26.88 -25.78 9.58
CA GLN A 131 -27.01 -27.15 9.06
C GLN A 131 -26.04 -27.42 7.89
N GLY A 132 -25.20 -26.43 7.52
CA GLY A 132 -24.21 -26.54 6.45
C GLY A 132 -24.75 -26.28 5.04
N SER A 133 -26.00 -25.86 4.88
CA SER A 133 -26.54 -25.47 3.57
C SER A 133 -26.10 -24.05 3.22
N THR A 134 -25.38 -23.91 2.10
CA THR A 134 -24.94 -22.62 1.56
C THR A 134 -26.13 -21.88 0.94
N LEU A 135 -26.38 -20.66 1.45
CA LEU A 135 -27.37 -19.73 0.91
C LEU A 135 -26.76 -18.83 -0.17
N PHE A 136 -25.47 -18.47 -0.02
CA PHE A 136 -24.76 -17.64 -0.96
C PHE A 136 -23.27 -17.98 -0.94
N ASN A 137 -22.63 -18.02 -2.11
CA ASN A 137 -21.19 -18.10 -2.26
C ASN A 137 -20.79 -17.30 -3.51
N GLY A 138 -20.00 -16.26 -3.34
CA GLY A 138 -19.51 -15.44 -4.45
C GLY A 138 -18.94 -14.11 -4.02
N THR A 139 -18.53 -13.30 -4.99
CA THR A 139 -17.94 -11.98 -4.74
C THR A 139 -19.03 -10.91 -4.59
N VAL A 140 -18.82 -9.99 -3.65
CA VAL A 140 -19.67 -8.82 -3.40
C VAL A 140 -18.79 -7.56 -3.41
N GLU A 141 -19.23 -6.56 -4.16
CA GLU A 141 -18.71 -5.19 -4.15
C GLU A 141 -19.93 -4.26 -4.10
N GLY A 142 -19.91 -3.26 -3.21
CA GLY A 142 -21.07 -2.43 -2.90
C GLY A 142 -22.09 -3.12 -1.99
N ALA A 143 -23.33 -2.63 -2.03
CA ALA A 143 -24.43 -3.14 -1.22
C ALA A 143 -25.17 -4.29 -1.93
N ARG A 144 -25.46 -5.38 -1.20
CA ARG A 144 -26.20 -6.53 -1.71
C ARG A 144 -27.12 -7.11 -0.63
N THR A 145 -28.37 -7.39 -0.99
CA THR A 145 -29.34 -8.03 -0.10
C THR A 145 -29.60 -9.47 -0.54
N ILE A 146 -29.59 -10.40 0.42
CA ILE A 146 -29.85 -11.83 0.22
C ILE A 146 -31.07 -12.21 1.05
N CYS A 147 -32.08 -12.81 0.42
CA CYS A 147 -33.25 -13.35 1.13
C CYS A 147 -32.83 -14.57 1.97
N ALA A 148 -33.20 -14.58 3.24
CA ALA A 148 -32.85 -15.64 4.19
C ALA A 148 -34.05 -15.97 5.07
N HIS A 149 -34.29 -17.25 5.36
CA HIS A 149 -35.34 -17.62 6.32
C HIS A 149 -34.93 -17.24 7.75
N LYS A 150 -35.89 -17.23 8.67
CA LYS A 150 -35.58 -17.04 10.10
C LYS A 150 -34.65 -18.15 10.57
N GLY A 151 -33.54 -17.78 11.19
CA GLY A 151 -32.54 -18.74 11.59
C GLY A 151 -31.17 -18.14 11.84
N VAL A 152 -30.24 -19.02 12.20
CA VAL A 152 -28.85 -18.68 12.43
C VAL A 152 -28.04 -18.99 11.18
N TYR A 153 -27.24 -18.02 10.76
CA TYR A 153 -26.33 -18.13 9.63
C TYR A 153 -24.90 -17.81 10.05
N VAL A 154 -23.94 -18.34 9.30
CA VAL A 154 -22.53 -17.99 9.37
C VAL A 154 -22.21 -17.24 8.09
N VAL A 155 -21.66 -16.03 8.23
CA VAL A 155 -21.23 -15.16 7.12
C VAL A 155 -19.74 -14.91 7.29
N ASN A 156 -18.91 -15.46 6.42
CA ASN A 156 -17.44 -15.38 6.54
C ASN A 156 -16.90 -15.70 7.96
N GLY A 157 -17.51 -16.69 8.62
CA GLY A 157 -17.16 -17.10 9.99
C GLY A 157 -17.87 -16.35 11.12
N GLU A 158 -18.59 -15.26 10.83
CA GLU A 158 -19.37 -14.51 11.82
C GLU A 158 -20.82 -15.01 11.90
N LYS A 159 -21.31 -15.28 13.13
CA LYS A 159 -22.67 -15.75 13.36
C LYS A 159 -23.67 -14.58 13.34
N VAL A 160 -24.71 -14.69 12.52
CA VAL A 160 -25.80 -13.71 12.43
C VAL A 160 -27.17 -14.37 12.64
N LEU A 161 -28.11 -13.63 13.22
CA LEU A 161 -29.47 -14.08 13.48
C LEU A 161 -30.47 -13.31 12.61
N VAL A 162 -31.14 -14.01 11.71
CA VAL A 162 -32.23 -13.47 10.88
C VAL A 162 -33.55 -13.61 11.64
N LYS A 163 -34.32 -12.52 11.75
CA LYS A 163 -35.53 -12.41 12.59
C LYS A 163 -36.84 -12.53 11.81
#